data_AF-A0A382G9G5-F1
#
_entry.id   AF-A0A382G9G5-F1
#
_cell.length_a   1.000
_cell.length_b   1.000
_cell.length_c   1.000
_cell.angle_alpha   90.00
_cell.angle_beta   90.00
_cell.angle_gamma   90.00
#
_symmetry.space_group_name_H-M   'P 1'
#
loop_
_entity.id
_entity.type
_entity.pdbx_description
1 polymer ?
#
loop_
_entity_poly.entity_id
_entity_poly.type
_entity_poly.pdbx_seq_one_letter_code
_entity_poly.pdbx_strand_id
1 'polypeptide(L)'
;RYKIYWDSKSGEVVDQLGKLHPDKFKESSLVAPYLASIYGAPEGAFNVININQPYDYKTIPHIHISANETSVDGGVFDSRSGGNPSGLRIDSVDTIQLSGSSEINRFAQVELTADTVEMLKGVGYHSAKDSDGVPAGALIIRSGNLTDLRGQSLDGSVIAYSGDDIKVTDTNIGGYLLKLDAEGDLTIETGELGISPFIQAHRVNLFGDNVHIKRAGILSNMDVGIFGSNKIEIDGPTKIRANLTGKLALKIEAPEVYLNEGTEIETNWFGTTGHMEINGKEILKLKGATLKLFALYPHIFSEPTIELYGRQITVDNSKISQYSYFNLMLGEKYADKHNSLFTRKLTLIEAEESVSLINDAYVYMNNGDIKINAGDINIDDSHIINQNTWPTADKPVSLINLDAQGNIRLTDSTIYGNTLSNFKRMQVNLEGVQLDSINSLVAIIDQRKGETGSMNLDFSKSITMDRSQIVSMGEARLTTDTNGNDINVKSKDLTMKDSLIGG
;
A
#
# COMPACT_ATOMS: atom_id res chain seq x y z
N ARG A 1 27.74 -10.61 9.93
CA ARG A 1 27.69 -9.33 9.18
C ARG A 1 26.22 -9.02 8.94
N TYR A 2 25.79 -7.78 9.13
CA TYR A 2 24.44 -7.34 8.79
C TYR A 2 24.27 -7.38 7.27
N LYS A 3 23.26 -8.10 6.76
CA LYS A 3 22.94 -8.10 5.32
C LYS A 3 22.29 -6.78 4.95
N ILE A 4 22.74 -6.21 3.84
CA ILE A 4 22.25 -4.96 3.29
C ILE A 4 21.92 -5.22 1.83
N TYR A 5 20.69 -4.97 1.42
CA TYR A 5 20.21 -5.14 0.06
C TYR A 5 20.30 -3.80 -0.66
N TRP A 6 21.09 -3.76 -1.73
CA TRP A 6 21.23 -2.59 -2.59
C TRP A 6 20.68 -2.90 -3.98
N ASP A 7 19.75 -2.08 -4.47
CA ASP A 7 19.29 -2.13 -5.84
C ASP A 7 20.19 -1.27 -6.72
N SER A 8 21.04 -1.92 -7.51
CA SER A 8 21.96 -1.23 -8.44
C SER A 8 21.26 -0.44 -9.55
N LYS A 9 19.97 -0.69 -9.83
CA LYS A 9 19.19 0.10 -10.80
C LYS A 9 18.64 1.38 -10.17
N SER A 10 17.97 1.28 -9.02
CA SER A 10 17.32 2.44 -8.37
C SER A 10 18.24 3.20 -7.41
N GLY A 11 19.33 2.57 -6.97
CA GLY A 11 20.25 3.05 -5.94
C GLY A 11 19.74 2.87 -4.51
N GLU A 12 18.56 2.27 -4.31
CA GLU A 12 17.96 2.11 -2.99
C GLU A 12 18.73 1.13 -2.11
N VAL A 13 18.78 1.44 -0.81
CA VAL A 13 19.46 0.63 0.20
C VAL A 13 18.48 0.27 1.29
N VAL A 14 18.38 -1.03 1.55
CA VAL A 14 17.52 -1.58 2.61
C VAL A 14 18.30 -2.54 3.47
N ASP A 15 18.27 -2.37 4.78
CA ASP A 15 18.94 -3.29 5.69
C ASP A 15 18.12 -4.57 5.96
N GLN A 16 18.75 -5.57 6.57
CA GLN A 16 18.11 -6.84 6.92
C GLN A 16 16.93 -6.74 7.91
N LEU A 17 16.78 -5.60 8.60
CA LEU A 17 15.63 -5.33 9.49
C LEU A 17 14.49 -4.64 8.73
N GLY A 18 14.67 -4.43 7.43
CA GLY A 18 13.72 -3.80 6.54
C GLY A 18 13.74 -2.29 6.55
N LYS A 19 14.78 -1.64 7.09
CA LYS A 19 14.85 -0.18 7.07
C LYS A 19 15.33 0.31 5.71
N LEU A 20 14.45 1.01 4.98
CA LEU A 20 14.83 1.79 3.81
C LEU A 20 15.62 3.03 4.25
N HIS A 21 16.82 3.17 3.70
CA HIS A 21 17.67 4.34 3.93
C HIS A 21 17.30 5.49 2.97
N PRO A 22 17.34 6.75 3.44
CA PRO A 22 16.92 7.90 2.64
C PRO A 22 17.80 8.15 1.42
N ASP A 23 19.10 7.87 1.53
CA ASP A 23 20.06 8.14 0.47
C ASP A 23 20.08 7.02 -0.57
N LYS A 24 20.11 7.43 -1.85
CA LYS A 24 20.28 6.54 -3.00
C LYS A 24 21.73 6.58 -3.48
N PHE A 25 22.29 5.43 -3.78
CA PHE A 25 23.71 5.27 -4.14
C PHE A 25 23.85 4.67 -5.53
N LYS A 26 24.66 5.30 -6.37
CA LYS A 26 25.01 4.78 -7.71
C LYS A 26 26.04 3.66 -7.66
N GLU A 27 26.77 3.53 -6.55
CA GLU A 27 27.85 2.55 -6.38
C GLU A 27 27.71 1.83 -5.04
N SER A 28 27.88 0.50 -5.03
CA SER A 28 27.81 -0.32 -3.80
C SER A 28 28.89 0.04 -2.78
N SER A 29 30.06 0.49 -3.25
CA SER A 29 31.21 0.89 -2.43
C SER A 29 30.87 2.02 -1.45
N LEU A 30 29.87 2.84 -1.77
CA LEU A 30 29.45 3.98 -0.95
C LEU A 30 28.46 3.58 0.16
N VAL A 31 27.84 2.39 0.05
CA VAL A 31 26.78 1.95 0.95
C VAL A 31 27.33 1.56 2.32
N ALA A 32 28.37 0.72 2.39
CA ALA A 32 28.92 0.27 3.67
C ALA A 32 29.53 1.42 4.51
N PRO A 33 30.30 2.37 3.94
CA PRO A 33 30.77 3.57 4.66
C PRO A 33 29.61 4.43 5.22
N TYR A 34 28.56 4.62 4.42
CA TYR A 34 27.37 5.34 4.86
C TYR A 34 26.72 4.67 6.07
N LEU A 35 26.51 3.36 6.02
CA LEU A 35 25.91 2.61 7.13
C LEU A 35 26.81 2.57 8.37
N ALA A 36 28.12 2.46 8.18
CA ALA A 36 29.10 2.56 9.26
C ALA A 36 29.00 3.90 10.01
N SER A 37 28.81 5.00 9.27
CA SER A 37 28.64 6.33 9.86
C SER A 37 27.34 6.46 10.66
N ILE A 38 26.24 5.86 10.18
CA ILE A 38 24.93 5.93 10.84
C ILE A 38 24.88 5.07 12.10
N TYR A 39 25.43 3.86 12.02
CA TYR A 39 25.31 2.87 13.09
C TYR A 39 26.49 2.86 14.06
N GLY A 40 27.55 3.65 13.81
CA GLY A 40 28.76 3.68 14.64
C GLY A 40 29.47 2.32 14.68
N ALA A 41 29.42 1.58 13.57
CA ALA A 41 29.97 0.23 13.43
C ALA A 41 31.06 0.20 12.35
N PRO A 42 32.05 -0.72 12.41
CA PRO A 42 33.06 -0.83 11.36
C PRO A 42 32.42 -1.25 10.03
N GLU A 43 32.91 -0.75 8.90
CA GLU A 43 32.40 -1.07 7.55
C GLU A 43 32.29 -2.57 7.29
N GLY A 44 33.28 -3.35 7.76
CA GLY A 44 33.31 -4.80 7.64
C GLY A 44 32.20 -5.55 8.40
N ALA A 45 31.38 -4.84 9.20
CA ALA A 45 30.16 -5.37 9.81
C ALA A 45 29.02 -5.52 8.80
N PHE A 46 29.04 -4.79 7.69
CA PHE A 46 27.98 -4.77 6.68
C PHE A 46 28.36 -5.63 5.47
N ASN A 47 27.40 -6.43 5.00
CA ASN A 47 27.52 -7.21 3.77
C ASN A 47 26.53 -6.66 2.75
N VAL A 48 27.02 -5.85 1.81
CA VAL A 48 26.20 -5.21 0.77
C VAL A 48 26.00 -6.20 -0.38
N ILE A 49 24.75 -6.57 -0.62
CA ILE A 49 24.30 -7.52 -1.64
C ILE A 49 23.62 -6.72 -2.74
N ASN A 50 24.17 -6.75 -3.95
CA ASN A 50 23.49 -6.24 -5.13
C ASN A 50 22.37 -7.20 -5.52
N ILE A 51 21.11 -6.81 -5.37
CA ILE A 51 19.97 -7.71 -5.61
C ILE A 51 19.86 -8.13 -7.09
N ASN A 52 20.42 -7.35 -8.01
CA ASN A 52 20.37 -7.61 -9.45
C ASN A 52 21.51 -8.53 -9.92
N GLN A 53 22.54 -8.69 -9.10
CA GLN A 53 23.69 -9.57 -9.33
C GLN A 53 24.42 -9.85 -8.00
N PRO A 54 23.91 -10.76 -7.16
CA PRO A 54 24.45 -10.99 -5.81
C PRO A 54 25.90 -11.46 -5.79
N TYR A 55 26.30 -12.24 -6.79
CA TYR A 55 27.66 -12.74 -6.97
C TYR A 55 28.13 -12.52 -8.41
N ASP A 56 29.44 -12.26 -8.56
CA ASP A 56 30.10 -12.48 -9.84
C ASP A 56 30.28 -13.98 -10.02
N TYR A 57 29.47 -14.59 -10.90
CA TYR A 57 29.46 -16.04 -11.11
C TYR A 57 30.84 -16.60 -11.47
N LYS A 58 31.72 -15.81 -12.10
CA LYS A 58 33.09 -16.23 -12.45
C LYS A 58 34.00 -16.44 -11.24
N THR A 59 33.60 -15.90 -10.09
CA THR A 59 34.39 -15.96 -8.85
C THR A 59 33.95 -17.07 -7.90
N ILE A 60 32.86 -17.78 -8.21
CA ILE A 60 32.32 -18.89 -7.42
C ILE A 60 32.29 -20.18 -8.26
N PRO A 61 32.34 -21.37 -7.65
CA PRO A 61 32.11 -22.62 -8.36
C PRO A 61 30.74 -22.62 -9.04
N HIS A 62 30.69 -22.98 -10.32
CA HIS A 62 29.46 -22.88 -11.09
C HIS A 62 29.35 -23.93 -12.19
N ILE A 63 28.11 -24.18 -12.61
CA ILE A 63 27.76 -24.87 -13.85
C ILE A 63 27.42 -23.79 -14.87
N HIS A 64 28.05 -23.82 -16.05
CA HIS A 64 27.72 -22.94 -17.17
C HIS A 64 27.34 -23.78 -18.39
N ILE A 65 26.12 -23.57 -18.88
CA ILE A 65 25.59 -24.16 -20.10
C ILE A 65 25.40 -23.02 -21.10
N SER A 66 25.93 -23.18 -22.31
CA SER A 66 25.73 -22.26 -23.41
C SER A 66 25.25 -23.03 -24.64
N ALA A 67 24.13 -22.61 -25.21
CA ALA A 67 23.50 -23.25 -26.36
C ALA A 67 22.73 -22.21 -27.20
N ASN A 68 22.21 -22.62 -28.36
CA ASN A 68 21.21 -21.79 -29.05
C ASN A 68 19.86 -21.91 -28.35
N GLU A 69 19.47 -23.13 -28.01
CA GLU A 69 18.27 -23.49 -27.26
C GLU A 69 18.62 -24.49 -26.15
N THR A 70 17.95 -24.39 -25.02
CA THR A 70 18.08 -25.33 -23.90
C THR A 70 16.70 -25.83 -23.52
N SER A 71 16.50 -27.15 -23.52
CA SER A 71 15.28 -27.81 -23.03
C SER A 71 15.66 -28.86 -22.00
N VAL A 72 15.01 -28.83 -20.84
CA VAL A 72 15.21 -29.78 -19.75
C VAL A 72 13.87 -30.34 -19.31
N ASP A 73 13.68 -31.64 -19.52
CA ASP A 73 12.48 -32.36 -19.12
C ASP A 73 12.82 -33.44 -18.09
N GLY A 74 12.38 -33.25 -16.85
CA GLY A 74 12.68 -34.15 -15.72
C GLY A 74 14.16 -34.21 -15.30
N GLY A 75 14.92 -33.12 -15.47
CA GLY A 75 16.35 -33.05 -15.12
C GLY A 75 16.63 -32.49 -13.72
N VAL A 76 17.78 -32.83 -13.13
CA VAL A 76 18.17 -32.31 -11.80
C VAL A 76 19.50 -31.56 -11.88
N PHE A 77 19.48 -30.28 -11.49
CA PHE A 77 20.68 -29.49 -11.21
C PHE A 77 20.85 -29.37 -9.70
N ASP A 78 22.02 -29.72 -9.17
CA ASP A 78 22.26 -29.72 -7.72
C ASP A 78 23.68 -29.24 -7.38
N SER A 79 23.78 -28.32 -6.43
CA SER A 79 25.03 -27.71 -6.01
C SER A 79 25.77 -28.44 -4.88
N ARG A 80 25.29 -29.59 -4.40
CA ARG A 80 25.85 -30.35 -3.26
C ARG A 80 27.38 -30.55 -3.30
N SER A 81 27.98 -30.61 -4.49
CA SER A 81 29.43 -30.79 -4.69
C SER A 81 30.22 -29.48 -4.89
N GLY A 82 29.55 -28.33 -5.08
CA GLY A 82 30.16 -27.07 -5.51
C GLY A 82 30.52 -26.08 -4.40
N GLY A 83 30.15 -26.34 -3.14
CA GLY A 83 30.35 -25.39 -2.04
C GLY A 83 29.27 -24.30 -1.96
N ASN A 84 29.35 -23.43 -0.95
CA ASN A 84 28.45 -22.30 -0.73
C ASN A 84 29.29 -21.03 -0.55
N PRO A 85 29.24 -20.05 -1.47
CA PRO A 85 28.30 -19.91 -2.59
C PRO A 85 28.64 -20.78 -3.83
N SER A 86 27.62 -21.11 -4.62
CA SER A 86 27.73 -21.79 -5.92
C SER A 86 26.65 -21.32 -6.91
N GLY A 87 26.94 -21.41 -8.21
CA GLY A 87 26.10 -20.87 -9.28
C GLY A 87 25.64 -21.88 -10.33
N LEU A 88 24.48 -21.63 -10.95
CA LEU A 88 24.05 -22.24 -12.20
C LEU A 88 23.78 -21.13 -13.21
N ARG A 89 24.36 -21.22 -14.41
CA ARG A 89 24.11 -20.28 -15.50
C ARG A 89 23.75 -21.04 -16.76
N ILE A 90 22.61 -20.70 -17.34
CA ILE A 90 22.16 -21.19 -18.65
C ILE A 90 21.99 -19.97 -19.56
N ASP A 91 22.82 -19.91 -20.59
CA ASP A 91 22.75 -18.89 -21.64
C ASP A 91 22.30 -19.55 -22.95
N SER A 92 21.07 -19.27 -23.36
CA SER A 92 20.55 -19.59 -24.69
C SER A 92 20.42 -18.32 -25.53
N VAL A 93 20.39 -18.45 -26.85
CA VAL A 93 20.02 -17.34 -27.74
C VAL A 93 18.50 -17.23 -27.82
N ASP A 94 17.84 -18.34 -28.14
CA ASP A 94 16.40 -18.35 -28.45
C ASP A 94 15.59 -18.71 -27.20
N THR A 95 15.64 -19.99 -26.77
CA THR A 95 14.75 -20.48 -25.71
C THR A 95 15.49 -21.20 -24.59
N ILE A 96 15.04 -20.99 -23.35
CA ILE A 96 15.24 -21.89 -22.22
C ILE A 96 13.87 -22.40 -21.78
N GLN A 97 13.65 -23.71 -21.89
CA GLN A 97 12.43 -24.35 -21.40
C GLN A 97 12.76 -25.40 -20.34
N LEU A 98 12.18 -25.24 -19.15
CA LEU A 98 12.26 -26.20 -18.06
C LEU A 98 10.87 -26.80 -17.84
N SER A 99 10.76 -28.13 -17.86
CA SER A 99 9.50 -28.85 -17.76
C SER A 99 9.60 -30.16 -16.98
N GLY A 100 8.45 -30.81 -16.79
CA GLY A 100 8.36 -32.07 -16.08
C GLY A 100 8.77 -31.92 -14.61
N SER A 101 9.25 -33.00 -14.01
CA SER A 101 9.77 -33.00 -12.63
C SER A 101 11.21 -32.48 -12.55
N SER A 102 11.51 -31.38 -13.26
CA SER A 102 12.85 -30.79 -13.23
C SER A 102 13.09 -30.04 -11.93
N GLU A 103 14.31 -30.14 -11.40
CA GLU A 103 14.64 -29.63 -10.07
C GLU A 103 15.96 -28.85 -10.09
N ILE A 104 15.94 -27.61 -9.56
CA ILE A 104 17.13 -26.77 -9.39
C ILE A 104 17.37 -26.58 -7.89
N ASN A 105 18.46 -27.16 -7.38
CA ASN A 105 18.68 -27.32 -5.95
C ASN A 105 19.95 -26.62 -5.44
N ARG A 106 19.77 -25.86 -4.36
CA ARG A 106 20.79 -25.36 -3.42
C ARG A 106 21.79 -24.38 -4.02
N PHE A 107 21.52 -23.82 -5.19
CA PHE A 107 22.36 -22.77 -5.76
C PHE A 107 22.17 -21.46 -5.00
N ALA A 108 23.27 -20.76 -4.74
CA ALA A 108 23.24 -19.40 -4.22
C ALA A 108 22.79 -18.41 -5.30
N GLN A 109 23.04 -18.72 -6.57
CA GLN A 109 22.63 -17.92 -7.73
C GLN A 109 22.31 -18.83 -8.92
N VAL A 110 21.16 -18.59 -9.55
CA VAL A 110 20.76 -19.19 -10.83
C VAL A 110 20.51 -18.08 -11.82
N GLU A 111 21.16 -18.12 -12.97
CA GLU A 111 20.98 -17.16 -14.07
C GLU A 111 20.45 -17.88 -15.31
N LEU A 112 19.28 -17.47 -15.78
CA LEU A 112 18.68 -17.93 -17.04
C LEU A 112 18.62 -16.73 -18.00
N THR A 113 19.33 -16.82 -19.13
CA THR A 113 19.35 -15.75 -20.15
C THR A 113 18.98 -16.33 -21.51
N ALA A 114 17.94 -15.81 -22.16
CA ALA A 114 17.47 -16.21 -23.49
C ALA A 114 16.57 -15.12 -24.11
N ASP A 115 16.07 -15.29 -25.34
CA ASP A 115 14.95 -14.48 -25.83
C ASP A 115 13.66 -14.86 -25.09
N THR A 116 13.40 -16.16 -24.92
CA THR A 116 12.25 -16.70 -24.19
C THR A 116 12.71 -17.64 -23.06
N VAL A 117 12.18 -17.43 -21.85
CA VAL A 117 12.39 -18.32 -20.70
C VAL A 117 11.06 -18.83 -20.20
N GLU A 118 10.86 -20.13 -20.32
CA GLU A 118 9.68 -20.85 -19.84
C GLU A 118 10.06 -21.79 -18.71
N MET A 119 9.51 -21.54 -17.54
CA MET A 119 9.41 -22.55 -16.50
C MET A 119 7.97 -23.06 -16.55
N LEU A 120 7.80 -24.36 -16.73
CA LEU A 120 6.47 -24.99 -16.85
C LEU A 120 6.11 -25.76 -15.58
N LYS A 121 4.94 -26.38 -15.59
CA LYS A 121 4.38 -27.10 -14.45
C LYS A 121 5.33 -28.20 -13.99
N GLY A 122 5.50 -28.30 -12.67
CA GLY A 122 6.27 -29.37 -12.03
C GLY A 122 7.74 -29.03 -11.81
N VAL A 123 8.22 -27.90 -12.34
CA VAL A 123 9.58 -27.43 -12.06
C VAL A 123 9.68 -26.92 -10.62
N GLY A 124 10.63 -27.49 -9.88
CA GLY A 124 11.01 -27.04 -8.54
C GLY A 124 12.26 -26.17 -8.57
N TYR A 125 12.20 -25.02 -7.92
CA TYR A 125 13.39 -24.23 -7.58
C TYR A 125 13.53 -24.16 -6.06
N HIS A 126 14.64 -24.68 -5.56
CA HIS A 126 14.97 -24.70 -4.14
C HIS A 126 16.33 -24.05 -3.94
N SER A 127 16.34 -22.77 -3.57
CA SER A 127 17.58 -21.99 -3.43
C SER A 127 18.46 -22.47 -2.27
N ALA A 128 19.72 -22.00 -2.25
CA ALA A 128 20.56 -22.11 -1.07
C ALA A 128 19.90 -21.40 0.13
N LYS A 129 19.96 -22.02 1.30
CA LYS A 129 19.47 -21.44 2.56
C LYS A 129 20.59 -20.71 3.30
N ASP A 130 20.22 -19.67 4.02
CA ASP A 130 21.15 -18.98 4.93
C ASP A 130 21.30 -19.70 6.28
N SER A 131 22.02 -19.08 7.22
CA SER A 131 22.28 -19.62 8.56
C SER A 131 21.02 -19.86 9.39
N ASP A 132 19.93 -19.14 9.09
CA ASP A 132 18.65 -19.26 9.80
C ASP A 132 17.71 -20.25 9.09
N GLY A 133 18.18 -20.90 8.02
CA GLY A 133 17.42 -21.87 7.23
C GLY A 133 16.45 -21.21 6.25
N VAL A 134 16.56 -19.90 6.02
CA VAL A 134 15.68 -19.16 5.10
C VAL A 134 16.22 -19.26 3.67
N PRO A 135 15.38 -19.56 2.66
CA PRO A 135 15.75 -19.53 1.25
C PRO A 135 16.29 -18.15 0.85
N ALA A 136 17.58 -18.08 0.51
CA ALA A 136 18.31 -16.83 0.33
C ALA A 136 19.03 -16.74 -1.02
N GLY A 137 19.11 -17.83 -1.79
CA GLY A 137 19.64 -17.78 -3.14
C GLY A 137 18.70 -17.04 -4.10
N ALA A 138 19.26 -16.56 -5.21
CA ALA A 138 18.55 -15.78 -6.21
C ALA A 138 18.38 -16.58 -7.51
N LEU A 139 17.16 -16.60 -8.04
CA LEU A 139 16.82 -16.94 -9.41
C LEU A 139 16.72 -15.63 -10.21
N ILE A 140 17.61 -15.46 -11.18
CA ILE A 140 17.71 -14.29 -12.04
C ILE A 140 17.35 -14.73 -13.45
N ILE A 141 16.28 -14.16 -14.00
CA ILE A 141 15.82 -14.43 -15.36
C ILE A 141 15.99 -13.16 -16.20
N ARG A 142 16.53 -13.32 -17.40
CA ARG A 142 16.71 -12.24 -18.38
C ARG A 142 16.19 -12.74 -19.73
N SER A 143 14.98 -12.34 -20.08
CA SER A 143 14.37 -12.63 -21.38
C SER A 143 14.44 -11.40 -22.30
N GLY A 144 14.67 -11.63 -23.59
CA GLY A 144 14.52 -10.60 -24.62
C GLY A 144 13.05 -10.29 -24.93
N ASN A 145 12.18 -11.29 -24.80
CA ASN A 145 10.79 -11.24 -25.21
C ASN A 145 9.86 -11.74 -24.08
N LEU A 146 9.92 -13.03 -23.70
CA LEU A 146 8.96 -13.59 -22.75
C LEU A 146 9.65 -14.26 -21.56
N THR A 147 9.22 -13.91 -20.35
CA THR A 147 9.40 -14.78 -19.16
C THR A 147 8.04 -15.35 -18.76
N ASP A 148 7.97 -16.67 -18.65
CA ASP A 148 6.71 -17.37 -18.38
C ASP A 148 6.88 -18.43 -17.29
N LEU A 149 6.19 -18.23 -16.17
CA LEU A 149 6.29 -18.99 -14.94
C LEU A 149 4.95 -19.65 -14.63
N ARG A 150 4.72 -20.86 -15.15
CA ARG A 150 3.44 -21.60 -15.03
C ARG A 150 3.47 -22.81 -14.10
N GLY A 151 2.82 -22.72 -12.94
CA GLY A 151 2.59 -23.88 -12.08
C GLY A 151 3.83 -24.40 -11.34
N GLN A 152 4.78 -23.52 -10.99
CA GLN A 152 5.95 -23.87 -10.17
C GLN A 152 5.75 -23.58 -8.68
N SER A 153 6.67 -24.15 -7.89
CA SER A 153 7.04 -23.62 -6.58
C SER A 153 8.48 -23.08 -6.66
N LEU A 154 8.63 -21.78 -6.46
CA LEU A 154 9.92 -21.09 -6.46
C LEU A 154 10.29 -20.71 -5.01
N ASP A 155 11.21 -21.46 -4.41
CA ASP A 155 11.68 -21.29 -3.03
C ASP A 155 13.03 -20.56 -2.99
N GLY A 156 12.98 -19.24 -3.19
CA GLY A 156 14.14 -18.34 -3.21
C GLY A 156 13.78 -16.97 -3.79
N SER A 157 14.71 -16.02 -3.72
CA SER A 157 14.46 -14.70 -4.29
C SER A 157 14.34 -14.80 -5.82
N VAL A 158 13.33 -14.16 -6.41
CA VAL A 158 13.10 -14.20 -7.87
C VAL A 158 13.23 -12.79 -8.42
N ILE A 159 14.11 -12.64 -9.40
CA ILE A 159 14.37 -11.39 -10.11
C ILE A 159 14.26 -11.68 -11.60
N ALA A 160 13.17 -11.25 -12.25
CA ALA A 160 12.96 -11.45 -13.68
C ALA A 160 12.91 -10.10 -14.41
N TYR A 161 13.61 -10.06 -15.54
CA TYR A 161 13.62 -8.95 -16.48
C TYR A 161 13.18 -9.47 -17.85
N SER A 162 12.21 -8.81 -18.47
CA SER A 162 11.77 -9.13 -19.83
C SER A 162 11.72 -7.88 -20.70
N GLY A 163 12.23 -7.98 -21.93
CA GLY A 163 12.07 -6.94 -22.95
C GLY A 163 10.66 -6.86 -23.57
N ASP A 164 9.76 -7.77 -23.19
CA ASP A 164 8.32 -7.68 -23.47
C ASP A 164 7.55 -8.21 -22.24
N ASP A 165 6.80 -9.31 -22.35
CA ASP A 165 5.90 -9.80 -21.30
C ASP A 165 6.58 -10.58 -20.17
N ILE A 166 5.99 -10.51 -18.96
CA ILE A 166 6.18 -11.47 -17.87
C ILE A 166 4.82 -12.06 -17.46
N LYS A 167 4.73 -13.39 -17.43
CA LYS A 167 3.51 -14.12 -17.02
C LYS A 167 3.81 -15.02 -15.82
N VAL A 168 3.04 -14.86 -14.75
CA VAL A 168 3.10 -15.69 -13.55
C VAL A 168 1.72 -16.30 -13.33
N THR A 169 1.58 -17.58 -13.69
CA THR A 169 0.30 -18.29 -13.58
C THR A 169 0.42 -19.52 -12.72
N ASP A 170 -0.56 -19.76 -11.84
CA ASP A 170 -0.61 -20.93 -10.96
C ASP A 170 0.66 -21.16 -10.09
N THR A 171 1.47 -20.11 -9.88
CA THR A 171 2.82 -20.22 -9.31
C THR A 171 2.88 -19.69 -7.88
N ASN A 172 3.58 -20.43 -7.01
CA ASN A 172 3.92 -20.00 -5.67
C ASN A 172 5.37 -19.49 -5.63
N ILE A 173 5.58 -18.33 -5.02
CA ILE A 173 6.91 -17.73 -4.89
C ILE A 173 7.17 -17.39 -3.42
N GLY A 174 8.26 -17.90 -2.87
CA GLY A 174 8.72 -17.63 -1.51
C GLY A 174 10.15 -17.10 -1.51
N GLY A 175 10.52 -16.19 -0.61
CA GLY A 175 11.92 -15.77 -0.48
C GLY A 175 12.13 -14.44 0.20
N TYR A 176 13.29 -13.83 0.00
CA TYR A 176 13.54 -12.46 0.47
C TYR A 176 12.98 -11.41 -0.48
N LEU A 177 13.21 -11.57 -1.77
CA LEU A 177 12.89 -10.54 -2.76
C LEU A 177 12.12 -11.14 -3.94
N LEU A 178 11.05 -10.46 -4.34
CA LEU A 178 10.46 -10.62 -5.65
C LEU A 178 10.60 -9.31 -6.42
N LYS A 179 11.20 -9.37 -7.60
CA LYS A 179 11.23 -8.26 -8.55
C LYS A 179 10.88 -8.79 -9.94
N LEU A 180 9.78 -8.33 -10.51
CA LEU A 180 9.38 -8.62 -11.88
C LEU A 180 9.35 -7.30 -12.63
N ASP A 181 10.13 -7.19 -13.70
CA ASP A 181 10.35 -5.95 -14.46
C ASP A 181 10.18 -6.25 -15.96
N ALA A 182 8.95 -6.04 -16.44
CA ALA A 182 8.52 -6.24 -17.82
C ALA A 182 8.52 -4.88 -18.56
N GLU A 183 9.08 -4.83 -19.78
CA GLU A 183 8.86 -3.67 -20.67
C GLU A 183 7.44 -3.69 -21.28
N GLY A 184 6.84 -4.88 -21.44
CA GLY A 184 5.46 -5.12 -21.86
C GLY A 184 4.54 -5.44 -20.68
N ASP A 185 3.63 -6.40 -20.83
CA ASP A 185 2.63 -6.69 -19.80
C ASP A 185 3.19 -7.58 -18.68
N LEU A 186 2.85 -7.23 -17.44
CA LEU A 186 3.05 -8.08 -16.27
C LEU A 186 1.71 -8.66 -15.81
N THR A 187 1.55 -9.97 -15.98
CA THR A 187 0.33 -10.70 -15.58
C THR A 187 0.60 -11.66 -14.44
N ILE A 188 -0.19 -11.58 -13.36
CA ILE A 188 -0.19 -12.50 -12.23
C ILE A 188 -1.61 -13.03 -12.04
N GLU A 189 -1.87 -14.27 -12.42
CA GLU A 189 -3.23 -14.81 -12.35
C GLU A 189 -3.34 -16.33 -12.13
N THR A 190 -4.56 -16.78 -11.83
CA THR A 190 -4.89 -18.22 -11.89
C THR A 190 -4.95 -18.67 -13.34
N GLY A 191 -4.15 -19.67 -13.68
CA GLY A 191 -4.13 -20.28 -15.01
C GLY A 191 -4.99 -21.54 -15.09
N GLU A 192 -4.60 -22.45 -15.99
CA GLU A 192 -5.32 -23.69 -16.28
C GLU A 192 -5.32 -24.69 -15.10
N LEU A 193 -4.39 -24.58 -14.15
CA LEU A 193 -4.33 -25.46 -12.98
C LEU A 193 -5.32 -25.04 -11.89
N GLY A 194 -5.91 -23.85 -12.00
CA GLY A 194 -6.88 -23.35 -11.02
C GLY A 194 -6.24 -22.99 -9.68
N ILE A 195 -4.91 -22.80 -9.63
CA ILE A 195 -4.17 -22.47 -8.43
C ILE A 195 -4.04 -20.94 -8.36
N SER A 196 -4.53 -20.34 -7.29
CA SER A 196 -4.28 -18.91 -7.04
C SER A 196 -2.79 -18.69 -6.76
N PRO A 197 -2.08 -17.84 -7.54
CA PRO A 197 -0.70 -17.51 -7.22
C PRO A 197 -0.59 -16.96 -5.80
N PHE A 198 0.41 -17.44 -5.06
CA PHE A 198 0.71 -16.95 -3.72
C PHE A 198 2.17 -16.54 -3.62
N ILE A 199 2.39 -15.25 -3.40
CA ILE A 199 3.69 -14.62 -3.27
C ILE A 199 3.90 -14.28 -1.80
N GLN A 200 4.97 -14.80 -1.21
CA GLN A 200 5.42 -14.47 0.13
C GLN A 200 6.89 -14.05 0.11
N ALA A 201 7.14 -12.76 0.20
CA ALA A 201 8.50 -12.22 0.19
C ALA A 201 8.71 -11.19 1.31
N HIS A 202 9.96 -10.80 1.57
CA HIS A 202 10.22 -9.62 2.38
C HIS A 202 9.91 -8.34 1.60
N ARG A 203 10.32 -8.24 0.33
CA ARG A 203 9.95 -7.14 -0.57
C ARG A 203 9.35 -7.67 -1.88
N VAL A 204 8.34 -6.97 -2.39
CA VAL A 204 7.71 -7.27 -3.69
C VAL A 204 7.69 -6.01 -4.53
N ASN A 205 8.33 -6.05 -5.70
CA ASN A 205 8.30 -4.97 -6.67
C ASN A 205 7.88 -5.51 -8.04
N LEU A 206 6.83 -4.92 -8.60
CA LEU A 206 6.19 -5.34 -9.84
C LEU A 206 6.19 -4.14 -10.80
N PHE A 207 6.79 -4.31 -11.98
CA PHE A 207 6.83 -3.30 -13.03
C PHE A 207 6.36 -3.91 -14.35
N GLY A 208 5.56 -3.15 -15.09
CA GLY A 208 5.08 -3.47 -16.44
C GLY A 208 4.60 -2.22 -17.15
N ASP A 209 4.33 -2.31 -18.45
CA ASP A 209 3.52 -1.30 -19.13
C ASP A 209 2.08 -1.32 -18.62
N ASN A 210 1.47 -2.50 -18.73
CA ASN A 210 0.24 -2.83 -18.02
C ASN A 210 0.53 -3.88 -16.95
N VAL A 211 -0.03 -3.69 -15.75
CA VAL A 211 0.05 -4.69 -14.68
C VAL A 211 -1.33 -5.23 -14.37
N HIS A 212 -1.48 -6.55 -14.49
CA HIS A 212 -2.74 -7.26 -14.27
C HIS A 212 -2.57 -8.28 -13.16
N ILE A 213 -3.28 -8.10 -12.04
CA ILE A 213 -3.22 -9.00 -10.89
C ILE A 213 -4.63 -9.51 -10.61
N LYS A 214 -4.82 -10.81 -10.71
CA LYS A 214 -6.14 -11.42 -10.58
C LYS A 214 -6.09 -12.71 -9.79
N ARG A 215 -7.00 -12.86 -8.83
CA ARG A 215 -7.11 -14.08 -8.02
C ARG A 215 -5.78 -14.49 -7.36
N ALA A 216 -5.04 -13.53 -6.84
CA ALA A 216 -3.70 -13.72 -6.28
C ALA A 216 -3.60 -13.28 -4.81
N GLY A 217 -2.68 -13.88 -4.07
CA GLY A 217 -2.27 -13.44 -2.75
C GLY A 217 -0.84 -12.90 -2.77
N ILE A 218 -0.64 -11.66 -2.34
CA ILE A 218 0.69 -11.06 -2.18
C ILE A 218 0.87 -10.71 -0.71
N LEU A 219 1.82 -11.34 -0.05
CA LEU A 219 2.20 -11.08 1.33
C LEU A 219 3.65 -10.60 1.38
N SER A 220 3.82 -9.35 1.77
CA SER A 220 5.11 -8.75 2.06
C SER A 220 5.31 -8.53 3.55
N ASN A 221 6.47 -8.94 4.06
CA ASN A 221 6.89 -8.60 5.42
C ASN A 221 7.52 -7.20 5.52
N MET A 222 7.61 -6.47 4.41
CA MET A 222 8.09 -5.09 4.32
C MET A 222 7.19 -4.31 3.35
N ASP A 223 7.75 -3.73 2.28
CA ASP A 223 7.02 -2.95 1.25
C ASP A 223 6.50 -3.80 0.08
N VAL A 224 5.52 -3.21 -0.61
CA VAL A 224 5.01 -3.67 -1.89
C VAL A 224 4.97 -2.47 -2.83
N GLY A 225 5.64 -2.58 -3.98
CA GLY A 225 5.58 -1.61 -5.06
C GLY A 225 4.96 -2.23 -6.32
N ILE A 226 3.95 -1.58 -6.89
CA ILE A 226 3.31 -1.99 -8.15
C ILE A 226 3.26 -0.77 -9.06
N PHE A 227 3.91 -0.87 -10.21
CA PHE A 227 4.15 0.26 -11.08
C PHE A 227 3.80 -0.10 -12.52
N GLY A 228 2.90 0.68 -13.12
CA GLY A 228 2.52 0.58 -14.52
C GLY A 228 2.92 1.86 -15.26
N SER A 229 3.55 1.75 -16.44
CA SER A 229 3.73 2.96 -17.27
C SER A 229 2.45 3.43 -17.95
N ASN A 230 1.45 2.54 -18.08
CA ASN A 230 0.15 2.85 -18.67
C ASN A 230 -1.01 2.56 -17.70
N LYS A 231 -1.20 1.30 -17.31
CA LYS A 231 -2.39 0.88 -16.53
C LYS A 231 -2.05 -0.16 -15.46
N ILE A 232 -2.73 -0.07 -14.33
CA ILE A 232 -2.80 -1.15 -13.32
C ILE A 232 -4.26 -1.58 -13.15
N GLU A 233 -4.50 -2.88 -13.22
CA GLU A 233 -5.80 -3.48 -12.96
C GLU A 233 -5.66 -4.63 -11.97
N ILE A 234 -6.39 -4.55 -10.86
CA ILE A 234 -6.40 -5.55 -9.80
C ILE A 234 -7.82 -6.07 -9.64
N ASP A 235 -7.99 -7.36 -9.89
CA ASP A 235 -9.27 -8.05 -9.91
C ASP A 235 -9.40 -9.04 -8.75
N GLY A 236 -10.54 -8.99 -8.06
CA GLY A 236 -10.81 -9.89 -6.95
C GLY A 236 -11.18 -11.32 -7.35
N PRO A 237 -11.16 -12.26 -6.39
CA PRO A 237 -10.63 -12.10 -5.03
C PRO A 237 -9.10 -12.00 -5.00
N THR A 238 -8.55 -10.85 -4.65
CA THR A 238 -7.10 -10.60 -4.57
C THR A 238 -6.80 -9.92 -3.26
N LYS A 239 -5.78 -10.42 -2.55
CA LYS A 239 -5.34 -9.84 -1.29
C LYS A 239 -3.87 -9.44 -1.36
N ILE A 240 -3.61 -8.16 -1.14
CA ILE A 240 -2.26 -7.60 -1.06
C ILE A 240 -2.05 -7.12 0.37
N ARG A 241 -1.06 -7.67 1.05
CA ARG A 241 -0.74 -7.34 2.44
C ARG A 241 0.72 -6.96 2.59
N ALA A 242 0.97 -5.85 3.29
CA ALA A 242 2.31 -5.39 3.64
C ALA A 242 2.43 -5.18 5.16
N ASN A 243 3.54 -5.63 5.75
CA ASN A 243 3.89 -5.34 7.14
C ASN A 243 4.99 -4.25 7.15
N LEU A 244 4.57 -2.99 7.20
CA LEU A 244 5.45 -1.84 7.03
C LEU A 244 6.22 -1.52 8.31
N THR A 245 7.53 -1.29 8.18
CA THR A 245 8.41 -0.74 9.23
C THR A 245 9.11 0.52 8.73
N GLY A 246 9.47 1.44 9.65
CA GLY A 246 10.23 2.64 9.30
C GLY A 246 9.49 3.58 8.34
N LYS A 247 10.10 3.86 7.18
CA LYS A 247 9.60 4.71 6.06
C LYS A 247 9.07 3.91 4.87
N LEU A 248 8.91 2.60 5.02
CA LEU A 248 8.41 1.75 3.95
C LEU A 248 6.96 2.07 3.61
N ALA A 249 6.60 1.86 2.35
CA ALA A 249 5.26 2.12 1.85
C ALA A 249 4.70 0.92 1.10
N LEU A 250 3.37 0.80 1.07
CA LEU A 250 2.68 0.10 -0.01
C LEU A 250 2.38 1.16 -1.07
N LYS A 251 2.95 1.00 -2.27
CA LYS A 251 2.81 1.97 -3.34
C LYS A 251 2.27 1.32 -4.61
N ILE A 252 1.21 1.91 -5.17
CA ILE A 252 0.62 1.55 -6.46
C ILE A 252 0.57 2.82 -7.31
N GLU A 253 1.23 2.82 -8.48
CA GLU A 253 1.31 4.01 -9.33
C GLU A 253 1.23 3.67 -10.82
N ALA A 254 0.29 4.32 -11.52
CA ALA A 254 0.19 4.33 -12.98
C ALA A 254 -0.62 5.56 -13.45
N PRO A 255 -0.65 5.88 -14.76
CA PRO A 255 -1.64 6.81 -15.30
C PRO A 255 -3.07 6.42 -14.96
N GLU A 256 -3.43 5.14 -15.13
CA GLU A 256 -4.74 4.62 -14.76
C GLU A 256 -4.64 3.46 -13.77
N VAL A 257 -5.38 3.53 -12.67
CA VAL A 257 -5.42 2.48 -11.64
C VAL A 257 -6.88 2.06 -11.37
N TYR A 258 -7.14 0.77 -11.53
CA TYR A 258 -8.44 0.14 -11.27
C TYR A 258 -8.31 -0.94 -10.21
N LEU A 259 -8.98 -0.73 -9.07
CA LEU A 259 -9.14 -1.72 -8.01
C LEU A 259 -10.57 -2.23 -8.07
N ASN A 260 -10.75 -3.39 -8.69
CA ASN A 260 -12.07 -3.96 -8.97
C ASN A 260 -12.58 -4.82 -7.81
N GLU A 261 -13.81 -5.32 -7.97
CA GLU A 261 -14.59 -5.97 -6.93
C GLU A 261 -13.83 -7.15 -6.32
N GLY A 262 -13.79 -7.20 -4.98
CA GLY A 262 -13.09 -8.25 -4.24
C GLY A 262 -11.58 -8.04 -4.07
N THR A 263 -11.07 -6.86 -4.41
CA THR A 263 -9.70 -6.44 -4.09
C THR A 263 -9.59 -5.99 -2.62
N GLU A 264 -8.70 -6.62 -1.86
CA GLU A 264 -8.36 -6.21 -0.50
C GLU A 264 -6.87 -5.81 -0.41
N ILE A 265 -6.61 -4.57 -0.04
CA ILE A 265 -5.26 -4.07 0.23
C ILE A 265 -5.15 -3.72 1.71
N GLU A 266 -4.20 -4.34 2.40
CA GLU A 266 -4.04 -4.24 3.84
C GLU A 266 -2.59 -3.91 4.21
N THR A 267 -2.38 -2.85 4.98
CA THR A 267 -1.08 -2.58 5.59
C THR A 267 -1.16 -2.66 7.10
N ASN A 268 -0.29 -3.46 7.71
CA ASN A 268 -0.04 -3.40 9.15
C ASN A 268 1.24 -2.63 9.37
N TRP A 269 1.21 -1.66 10.26
CA TRP A 269 2.33 -0.78 10.46
C TRP A 269 2.91 -0.89 11.87
N PHE A 270 4.24 -0.95 11.91
CA PHE A 270 5.08 -1.09 13.10
C PHE A 270 6.30 -0.13 12.99
N GLY A 271 6.15 1.17 13.31
CA GLY A 271 7.27 2.11 13.12
C GLY A 271 7.03 3.56 13.54
N THR A 272 7.52 4.52 12.74
CA THR A 272 7.28 5.97 12.91
C THR A 272 6.45 6.61 11.78
N THR A 273 6.62 6.19 10.53
CA THR A 273 6.00 6.83 9.34
C THR A 273 5.65 5.80 8.26
N GLY A 274 4.43 5.23 8.30
CA GLY A 274 4.00 4.21 7.34
C GLY A 274 2.98 4.74 6.36
N HIS A 275 3.12 4.40 5.09
CA HIS A 275 2.32 5.03 4.03
C HIS A 275 1.68 3.97 3.13
N MET A 276 0.39 4.10 2.86
CA MET A 276 -0.30 3.47 1.74
C MET A 276 -0.56 4.56 0.71
N GLU A 277 0.12 4.52 -0.44
CA GLU A 277 0.01 5.51 -1.52
C GLU A 277 -0.53 4.81 -2.77
N ILE A 278 -1.66 5.29 -3.28
CA ILE A 278 -2.26 4.80 -4.53
C ILE A 278 -2.49 5.99 -5.45
N ASN A 279 -1.78 6.02 -6.57
CA ASN A 279 -1.76 7.13 -7.49
C ASN A 279 -2.15 6.67 -8.89
N GLY A 280 -3.38 7.01 -9.29
CA GLY A 280 -3.87 6.90 -10.66
C GLY A 280 -3.86 8.28 -11.28
N LYS A 281 -2.72 8.71 -11.84
CA LYS A 281 -2.44 10.12 -12.21
C LYS A 281 -3.59 10.77 -12.99
N GLU A 282 -4.19 10.02 -13.91
CA GLU A 282 -5.38 10.42 -14.64
C GLU A 282 -6.66 9.88 -14.00
N ILE A 283 -6.68 8.58 -13.73
CA ILE A 283 -7.87 7.88 -13.22
C ILE A 283 -7.48 6.97 -12.08
N LEU A 284 -8.14 7.15 -10.93
CA LEU A 284 -8.14 6.19 -9.83
C LEU A 284 -9.58 5.74 -9.57
N LYS A 285 -9.86 4.46 -9.82
CA LYS A 285 -11.18 3.87 -9.59
C LYS A 285 -11.12 2.70 -8.63
N LEU A 286 -11.84 2.84 -7.52
CA LEU A 286 -12.08 1.78 -6.54
C LEU A 286 -13.52 1.33 -6.73
N LYS A 287 -13.74 0.06 -7.10
CA LYS A 287 -15.08 -0.51 -7.28
C LYS A 287 -15.18 -1.80 -6.47
N GLY A 288 -16.01 -1.84 -5.42
CA GLY A 288 -16.09 -3.03 -4.56
C GLY A 288 -14.77 -3.40 -3.88
N ALA A 289 -13.87 -2.42 -3.70
CA ALA A 289 -12.53 -2.62 -3.15
C ALA A 289 -12.46 -2.25 -1.68
N THR A 290 -11.50 -2.83 -0.95
CA THR A 290 -11.28 -2.56 0.47
C THR A 290 -9.81 -2.19 0.72
N LEU A 291 -9.58 -0.98 1.23
CA LEU A 291 -8.30 -0.48 1.69
C LEU A 291 -8.29 -0.42 3.22
N LYS A 292 -7.30 -1.02 3.86
CA LYS A 292 -7.15 -1.03 5.32
C LYS A 292 -5.74 -0.69 5.73
N LEU A 293 -5.60 0.30 6.62
CA LEU A 293 -4.35 0.54 7.34
C LEU A 293 -4.57 0.32 8.82
N PHE A 294 -3.79 -0.60 9.40
CA PHE A 294 -3.75 -0.84 10.84
C PHE A 294 -2.46 -0.30 11.44
N ALA A 295 -2.57 0.77 12.21
CA ALA A 295 -1.47 1.29 13.00
C ALA A 295 -1.40 0.52 14.34
N LEU A 296 -0.73 -0.63 14.37
CA LEU A 296 -0.82 -1.65 15.43
C LEU A 296 0.09 -1.43 16.65
N TYR A 297 0.89 -0.36 16.69
CA TYR A 297 1.77 -0.08 17.83
C TYR A 297 1.38 1.23 18.55
N PRO A 298 1.48 1.29 19.90
CA PRO A 298 1.09 2.45 20.72
C PRO A 298 2.04 3.65 20.60
N HIS A 299 2.70 3.83 19.46
CA HIS A 299 3.51 5.02 19.25
C HIS A 299 2.59 6.21 19.02
N ILE A 300 2.37 6.97 20.10
CA ILE A 300 1.83 8.34 20.13
C ILE A 300 2.59 9.33 19.23
N PHE A 301 3.70 8.89 18.62
CA PHE A 301 4.57 9.62 17.70
C PHE A 301 4.47 9.12 16.24
N SER A 302 3.37 8.47 15.88
CA SER A 302 3.19 7.87 14.57
C SER A 302 2.33 8.70 13.64
N GLU A 303 2.77 8.83 12.38
CA GLU A 303 2.05 9.57 11.35
C GLU A 303 1.72 8.67 10.15
N PRO A 304 1.02 7.53 10.34
CA PRO A 304 0.62 6.70 9.23
C PRO A 304 -0.40 7.41 8.34
N THR A 305 -0.32 7.17 7.03
CA THR A 305 -1.22 7.77 6.05
C THR A 305 -1.78 6.77 5.04
N ILE A 306 -3.03 7.01 4.64
CA ILE A 306 -3.60 6.49 3.38
C ILE A 306 -3.73 7.69 2.45
N GLU A 307 -3.11 7.64 1.27
CA GLU A 307 -3.08 8.73 0.32
C GLU A 307 -3.52 8.24 -1.06
N LEU A 308 -4.60 8.84 -1.57
CA LEU A 308 -5.17 8.56 -2.87
C LEU A 308 -5.02 9.79 -3.76
N TYR A 309 -4.37 9.62 -4.93
CA TYR A 309 -4.11 10.70 -5.88
C TYR A 309 -4.63 10.37 -7.28
N GLY A 310 -5.10 11.39 -8.00
CA GLY A 310 -5.43 11.30 -9.43
C GLY A 310 -6.17 12.52 -9.96
N ARG A 311 -6.25 12.73 -11.28
CA ARG A 311 -7.08 13.81 -11.83
C ARG A 311 -8.56 13.57 -11.52
N GLN A 312 -9.03 12.33 -11.66
CA GLN A 312 -10.37 11.89 -11.28
C GLN A 312 -10.31 10.67 -10.35
N ILE A 313 -10.96 10.77 -9.20
CA ILE A 313 -11.05 9.68 -8.23
C ILE A 313 -12.51 9.25 -8.05
N THR A 314 -12.80 7.96 -8.24
CA THR A 314 -14.12 7.36 -7.95
C THR A 314 -13.97 6.25 -6.92
N VAL A 315 -14.71 6.36 -5.83
CA VAL A 315 -14.88 5.34 -4.79
C VAL A 315 -16.32 4.84 -4.89
N ASP A 316 -16.50 3.66 -5.48
CA ASP A 316 -17.80 3.04 -5.79
C ASP A 316 -17.95 1.76 -4.96
N ASN A 317 -18.92 1.74 -4.03
CA ASN A 317 -19.16 0.60 -3.11
C ASN A 317 -17.86 0.06 -2.48
N SER A 318 -16.98 0.98 -2.09
CA SER A 318 -15.62 0.67 -1.64
C SER A 318 -15.37 1.21 -0.25
N LYS A 319 -14.47 0.55 0.49
CA LYS A 319 -14.19 0.86 1.90
C LYS A 319 -12.75 1.30 2.06
N ILE A 320 -12.54 2.47 2.64
CA ILE A 320 -11.24 3.02 2.99
C ILE A 320 -11.22 3.19 4.51
N SER A 321 -10.44 2.36 5.21
CA SER A 321 -10.46 2.32 6.67
C SER A 321 -9.06 2.44 7.26
N GLN A 322 -8.86 3.48 8.06
CA GLN A 322 -7.64 3.67 8.84
C GLN A 322 -7.91 3.46 10.34
N TYR A 323 -7.31 2.41 10.89
CA TYR A 323 -7.45 2.02 12.29
C TYR A 323 -6.21 2.39 13.10
N SER A 324 -6.46 2.91 14.30
CA SER A 324 -5.45 3.17 15.32
C SER A 324 -5.41 2.05 16.35
N TYR A 325 -4.22 1.71 16.88
CA TYR A 325 -4.01 0.72 17.96
C TYR A 325 -5.04 0.84 19.09
N PHE A 326 -5.37 2.06 19.50
CA PHE A 326 -6.28 2.35 20.60
C PHE A 326 -7.73 1.88 20.38
N ASN A 327 -8.12 1.53 19.14
CA ASN A 327 -9.38 0.80 18.89
C ASN A 327 -9.43 -0.57 19.57
N LEU A 328 -8.27 -1.19 19.82
CA LEU A 328 -8.17 -2.55 20.35
C LEU A 328 -8.16 -2.58 21.89
N MET A 329 -8.05 -1.42 22.56
CA MET A 329 -7.87 -1.30 24.02
C MET A 329 -9.06 -0.60 24.70
N LEU A 330 -10.16 -1.32 24.92
CA LEU A 330 -11.38 -0.78 25.56
C LEU A 330 -11.16 -0.20 26.98
N GLY A 331 -10.20 -0.75 27.73
CA GLY A 331 -9.89 -0.33 29.11
C GLY A 331 -9.20 1.03 29.21
N GLU A 332 -8.43 1.43 28.19
CA GLU A 332 -7.76 2.73 28.15
C GLU A 332 -8.70 3.87 27.72
N LYS A 333 -9.88 3.59 27.16
CA LYS A 333 -10.82 4.63 26.71
C LYS A 333 -11.43 5.44 27.88
N TYR A 334 -11.47 4.86 29.08
CA TYR A 334 -12.12 5.45 30.26
C TYR A 334 -11.23 5.48 31.53
N ALA A 335 -9.92 5.31 31.38
CA ALA A 335 -8.99 5.41 32.51
C ALA A 335 -8.97 6.84 33.12
N ASP A 336 -8.55 6.96 34.38
CA ASP A 336 -8.44 8.28 35.05
C ASP A 336 -7.21 9.09 34.61
N LYS A 337 -6.23 8.42 33.98
CA LYS A 337 -4.99 9.02 33.46
C LYS A 337 -4.69 8.47 32.08
N HIS A 338 -4.28 9.34 31.18
CA HIS A 338 -3.91 9.01 29.81
C HIS A 338 -2.64 9.77 29.40
N ASN A 339 -1.87 9.18 28.50
CA ASN A 339 -0.82 9.92 27.80
C ASN A 339 -1.47 10.76 26.69
N SER A 340 -0.96 11.97 26.47
CA SER A 340 -1.42 12.81 25.37
C SER A 340 -1.10 12.17 24.01
N LEU A 341 -2.02 12.32 23.06
CA LEU A 341 -1.75 12.01 21.66
C LEU A 341 -1.01 13.21 21.02
N PHE A 342 0.18 12.97 20.43
CA PHE A 342 1.09 14.02 19.95
C PHE A 342 1.14 14.16 18.43
N THR A 343 0.65 13.18 17.68
CA THR A 343 0.81 13.08 16.21
C THR A 343 -0.51 12.97 15.49
N ARG A 344 -0.49 13.26 14.19
CA ARG A 344 -1.68 13.37 13.34
C ARG A 344 -1.61 12.33 12.24
N LYS A 345 -2.55 11.40 12.27
CA LYS A 345 -2.76 10.42 11.20
C LYS A 345 -3.58 11.09 10.11
N LEU A 346 -3.46 10.63 8.86
CA LEU A 346 -4.16 11.23 7.74
C LEU A 346 -4.68 10.19 6.75
N THR A 347 -5.97 10.23 6.44
CA THR A 347 -6.50 9.72 5.17
C THR A 347 -6.72 10.92 4.25
N LEU A 348 -5.97 10.96 3.14
CA LEU A 348 -6.00 12.01 2.14
C LEU A 348 -6.54 11.44 0.82
N ILE A 349 -7.51 12.14 0.23
CA ILE A 349 -7.98 11.93 -1.13
C ILE A 349 -7.80 13.25 -1.86
N GLU A 350 -6.90 13.31 -2.82
CA GLU A 350 -6.56 14.54 -3.51
C GLU A 350 -6.69 14.35 -5.03
N ALA A 351 -7.57 15.15 -5.62
CA ALA A 351 -7.80 15.13 -7.05
C ALA A 351 -7.74 16.51 -7.68
N GLU A 352 -7.33 16.57 -8.95
CA GLU A 352 -7.32 17.85 -9.68
C GLU A 352 -8.72 18.27 -10.14
N GLU A 353 -9.52 17.33 -10.69
CA GLU A 353 -10.84 17.63 -11.23
C GLU A 353 -11.96 17.21 -10.30
N SER A 354 -12.00 15.95 -9.85
CA SER A 354 -13.16 15.48 -9.11
C SER A 354 -12.90 14.28 -8.21
N VAL A 355 -13.60 14.27 -7.08
CA VAL A 355 -13.74 13.10 -6.20
C VAL A 355 -15.22 12.72 -6.12
N SER A 356 -15.53 11.45 -6.37
CA SER A 356 -16.88 10.88 -6.21
C SER A 356 -16.88 9.70 -5.25
N LEU A 357 -17.70 9.77 -4.20
CA LEU A 357 -18.01 8.66 -3.30
C LEU A 357 -19.45 8.25 -3.57
N ILE A 358 -19.66 7.03 -4.07
CA ILE A 358 -20.97 6.57 -4.56
C ILE A 358 -21.28 5.14 -4.12
N ASN A 359 -22.59 4.81 -4.09
CA ASN A 359 -23.12 3.45 -3.90
C ASN A 359 -22.60 2.74 -2.63
N ASP A 360 -22.85 3.31 -1.45
CA ASP A 360 -22.35 2.81 -0.15
C ASP A 360 -20.82 2.86 -0.02
N ALA A 361 -20.19 3.88 -0.59
CA ALA A 361 -18.77 4.13 -0.34
C ALA A 361 -18.57 4.59 1.11
N TYR A 362 -17.50 4.10 1.72
CA TYR A 362 -17.26 4.26 3.16
C TYR A 362 -15.82 4.69 3.42
N VAL A 363 -15.63 5.89 3.95
CA VAL A 363 -14.34 6.36 4.46
C VAL A 363 -14.39 6.43 5.97
N TYR A 364 -13.50 5.69 6.63
CA TYR A 364 -13.44 5.63 8.08
C TYR A 364 -12.05 5.89 8.60
N MET A 365 -12.01 6.67 9.68
CA MET A 365 -10.81 6.87 10.45
C MET A 365 -11.09 6.91 11.94
N ASN A 366 -10.13 6.45 12.74
CA ASN A 366 -10.08 6.76 14.17
C ASN A 366 -8.77 7.47 14.56
N ASN A 367 -8.90 8.58 15.30
CA ASN A 367 -7.84 9.42 15.87
C ASN A 367 -6.90 9.99 14.79
N GLY A 368 -7.41 10.94 14.01
CA GLY A 368 -6.65 11.71 13.01
C GLY A 368 -7.56 12.46 12.04
N ASP A 369 -7.03 12.84 10.89
CA ASP A 369 -7.76 13.57 9.86
C ASP A 369 -8.26 12.74 8.68
N ILE A 370 -9.42 13.13 8.16
CA ILE A 370 -9.86 12.82 6.81
C ILE A 370 -9.85 14.12 6.02
N LYS A 371 -9.16 14.15 4.88
CA LYS A 371 -9.13 15.30 3.97
C LYS A 371 -9.47 14.85 2.55
N ILE A 372 -10.38 15.57 1.92
CA ILE A 372 -10.73 15.40 0.50
C ILE A 372 -10.58 16.76 -0.18
N ASN A 373 -9.68 16.85 -1.15
CA ASN A 373 -9.42 18.06 -1.93
C ASN A 373 -9.71 17.76 -3.40
N ALA A 374 -10.52 18.58 -4.07
CA ALA A 374 -10.85 18.38 -5.48
C ALA A 374 -11.30 19.65 -6.21
N GLY A 375 -11.40 19.60 -7.54
CA GLY A 375 -12.20 20.57 -8.29
C GLY A 375 -13.67 20.53 -7.85
N ASP A 376 -14.31 19.38 -7.97
CA ASP A 376 -15.67 19.10 -7.46
C ASP A 376 -15.67 17.87 -6.54
N ILE A 377 -16.47 17.90 -5.47
CA ILE A 377 -16.66 16.76 -4.55
C ILE A 377 -18.13 16.33 -4.59
N ASN A 378 -18.38 15.07 -4.96
CA ASN A 378 -19.70 14.47 -4.94
C ASN A 378 -19.74 13.28 -3.97
N ILE A 379 -20.67 13.32 -3.02
CA ILE A 379 -20.96 12.23 -2.10
C ILE A 379 -22.41 11.84 -2.30
N ASP A 380 -22.65 10.60 -2.70
CA ASP A 380 -23.95 10.05 -3.04
C ASP A 380 -24.12 8.68 -2.37
N ASP A 381 -25.18 8.51 -1.56
CA ASP A 381 -25.46 7.26 -0.83
C ASP A 381 -24.21 6.73 -0.09
N SER A 382 -23.46 7.60 0.58
CA SER A 382 -22.12 7.27 1.09
C SER A 382 -21.81 7.91 2.45
N HIS A 383 -20.77 7.39 3.10
CA HIS A 383 -20.43 7.70 4.48
C HIS A 383 -18.97 8.16 4.64
N ILE A 384 -18.77 9.27 5.33
CA ILE A 384 -17.47 9.70 5.85
C ILE A 384 -17.55 9.74 7.38
N ILE A 385 -16.80 8.87 8.06
CA ILE A 385 -16.86 8.71 9.49
C ILE A 385 -15.47 8.93 10.11
N ASN A 386 -15.35 9.91 10.98
CA ASN A 386 -14.17 10.11 11.80
C ASN A 386 -14.54 9.96 13.27
N GLN A 387 -13.88 9.03 13.94
CA GLN A 387 -14.01 8.82 15.37
C GLN A 387 -12.76 9.33 16.07
N ASN A 388 -12.93 9.97 17.21
CA ASN A 388 -11.86 10.30 18.11
C ASN A 388 -12.17 9.64 19.44
N THR A 389 -11.60 8.46 19.64
CA THR A 389 -11.78 7.68 20.86
C THR A 389 -10.75 8.02 21.93
N TRP A 390 -9.84 8.98 21.69
CA TRP A 390 -8.77 9.29 22.62
C TRP A 390 -9.14 10.43 23.59
N PRO A 391 -9.15 10.17 24.90
CA PRO A 391 -9.72 11.10 25.89
C PRO A 391 -8.84 12.32 26.19
N THR A 392 -7.53 12.32 25.91
CA THR A 392 -6.62 13.46 26.17
C THR A 392 -5.66 13.72 25.01
N ALA A 393 -5.65 14.94 24.48
CA ALA A 393 -4.75 15.33 23.40
C ALA A 393 -4.12 16.70 23.67
N ASP A 394 -2.94 16.97 23.10
CA ASP A 394 -2.28 18.28 23.21
C ASP A 394 -2.56 19.20 22.00
N LYS A 395 -3.23 18.66 20.97
CA LYS A 395 -3.61 19.33 19.71
C LYS A 395 -5.00 18.87 19.28
N PRO A 396 -5.72 19.60 18.39
CA PRO A 396 -6.94 19.12 17.76
C PRO A 396 -6.71 17.72 17.18
N VAL A 397 -7.54 16.77 17.62
CA VAL A 397 -7.23 15.34 17.46
C VAL A 397 -7.85 14.72 16.21
N SER A 398 -8.89 15.37 15.66
CA SER A 398 -9.55 14.89 14.45
C SER A 398 -10.23 16.01 13.66
N LEU A 399 -10.12 15.90 12.34
CA LEU A 399 -10.71 16.78 11.35
C LEU A 399 -11.38 15.95 10.25
N ILE A 400 -12.53 16.42 9.77
CA ILE A 400 -13.05 16.07 8.44
C ILE A 400 -13.01 17.36 7.63
N ASN A 401 -12.27 17.39 6.52
CA ASN A 401 -12.13 18.55 5.66
C ASN A 401 -12.48 18.18 4.22
N LEU A 402 -13.55 18.77 3.67
CA LEU A 402 -13.87 18.72 2.25
C LEU A 402 -13.60 20.09 1.66
N ASP A 403 -12.58 20.19 0.81
CA ASP A 403 -12.14 21.43 0.16
C ASP A 403 -12.30 21.30 -1.36
N ALA A 404 -13.37 21.89 -1.89
CA ALA A 404 -13.67 21.91 -3.31
C ALA A 404 -13.35 23.28 -3.92
N GLN A 405 -12.64 23.32 -5.05
CA GLN A 405 -12.46 24.58 -5.79
C GLN A 405 -13.78 25.08 -6.41
N GLY A 406 -14.66 24.14 -6.76
CA GLY A 406 -15.99 24.32 -7.32
C GLY A 406 -17.06 23.95 -6.31
N ASN A 407 -17.72 22.81 -6.51
CA ASN A 407 -18.94 22.47 -5.79
C ASN A 407 -18.76 21.28 -4.85
N ILE A 408 -19.52 21.30 -3.75
CA ILE A 408 -19.76 20.13 -2.91
C ILE A 408 -21.22 19.72 -3.10
N ARG A 409 -21.44 18.48 -3.51
CA ARG A 409 -22.77 17.87 -3.58
C ARG A 409 -22.89 16.70 -2.61
N LEU A 410 -23.90 16.75 -1.76
CA LEU A 410 -24.25 15.70 -0.81
C LEU A 410 -25.65 15.19 -1.13
N THR A 411 -25.79 13.92 -1.49
CA THR A 411 -27.09 13.27 -1.75
C THR A 411 -27.16 11.99 -0.93
N ASP A 412 -28.19 11.83 -0.11
CA ASP A 412 -28.38 10.62 0.73
C ASP A 412 -27.12 10.25 1.56
N SER A 413 -26.35 11.25 1.96
CA SER A 413 -24.98 11.06 2.47
C SER A 413 -24.86 11.40 3.95
N THR A 414 -23.91 10.75 4.62
CA THR A 414 -23.63 11.01 6.04
C THR A 414 -22.17 11.35 6.26
N ILE A 415 -21.90 12.56 6.74
CA ILE A 415 -20.60 12.99 7.27
C ILE A 415 -20.74 13.04 8.79
N TYR A 416 -19.99 12.20 9.48
CA TYR A 416 -20.17 11.98 10.91
C TYR A 416 -18.85 12.02 11.66
N GLY A 417 -18.80 12.95 12.59
CA GLY A 417 -17.75 13.08 13.57
C GLY A 417 -18.20 12.64 14.96
N ASN A 418 -17.40 11.83 15.65
CA ASN A 418 -17.59 11.56 17.09
C ASN A 418 -16.32 11.86 17.88
N THR A 419 -16.43 12.52 19.04
CA THR A 419 -15.29 12.74 19.94
C THR A 419 -15.57 12.44 21.40
N LEU A 420 -14.62 11.76 22.03
CA LEU A 420 -14.53 11.51 23.47
C LEU A 420 -13.56 12.48 24.19
N SER A 421 -12.78 13.28 23.45
CA SER A 421 -11.65 14.02 24.03
C SER A 421 -12.08 15.19 24.92
N ASN A 422 -11.30 15.48 25.97
CA ASN A 422 -11.47 16.66 26.82
C ASN A 422 -10.77 17.93 26.28
N PHE A 423 -9.94 17.80 25.25
CA PHE A 423 -9.21 18.88 24.58
C PHE A 423 -9.90 19.29 23.25
N LYS A 424 -9.38 20.32 22.54
CA LYS A 424 -9.97 20.89 21.31
C LYS A 424 -10.65 19.84 20.43
N ARG A 425 -11.98 19.94 20.40
CA ARG A 425 -12.92 18.98 19.81
C ARG A 425 -12.77 18.84 18.30
N MET A 426 -13.57 17.90 17.79
CA MET A 426 -13.73 17.62 16.37
C MET A 426 -14.02 18.86 15.53
N GLN A 427 -13.44 18.89 14.34
CA GLN A 427 -13.74 19.90 13.34
C GLN A 427 -14.30 19.23 12.08
N VAL A 428 -15.36 19.81 11.53
CA VAL A 428 -15.87 19.47 10.20
C VAL A 428 -15.89 20.74 9.37
N ASN A 429 -15.14 20.77 8.28
CA ASN A 429 -15.05 21.90 7.37
C ASN A 429 -15.52 21.48 5.99
N LEU A 430 -16.48 22.21 5.44
CA LEU A 430 -16.93 22.09 4.06
C LEU A 430 -16.70 23.45 3.37
N GLU A 431 -15.85 23.47 2.36
CA GLU A 431 -15.39 24.70 1.70
C GLU A 431 -15.55 24.61 0.18
N GLY A 432 -16.02 25.69 -0.44
CA GLY A 432 -16.06 25.81 -1.90
C GLY A 432 -16.86 26.99 -2.45
N VAL A 433 -17.41 26.84 -3.66
CA VAL A 433 -18.27 27.84 -4.31
C VAL A 433 -19.73 27.62 -3.93
N GLN A 434 -20.23 26.39 -4.07
CA GLN A 434 -21.62 26.04 -3.81
C GLN A 434 -21.73 24.70 -3.07
N LEU A 435 -22.65 24.65 -2.10
CA LEU A 435 -23.10 23.43 -1.45
C LEU A 435 -24.52 23.11 -1.90
N ASP A 436 -24.73 21.91 -2.44
CA ASP A 436 -26.06 21.33 -2.66
C ASP A 436 -26.21 20.06 -1.82
N SER A 437 -27.05 20.13 -0.79
CA SER A 437 -27.30 19.04 0.15
C SER A 437 -28.75 18.57 0.07
N ILE A 438 -28.97 17.30 -0.28
CA ILE A 438 -30.28 16.67 -0.36
C ILE A 438 -30.29 15.42 0.51
N ASN A 439 -31.24 15.34 1.44
CA ASN A 439 -31.41 14.20 2.35
C ASN A 439 -30.11 13.74 3.03
N SER A 440 -29.25 14.69 3.41
CA SER A 440 -27.92 14.39 3.95
C SER A 440 -27.76 14.85 5.39
N LEU A 441 -26.85 14.19 6.12
CA LEU A 441 -26.52 14.48 7.50
C LEU A 441 -25.04 14.88 7.62
N VAL A 442 -24.77 16.03 8.21
CA VAL A 442 -23.44 16.44 8.68
C VAL A 442 -23.54 16.61 10.19
N ALA A 443 -22.79 15.82 10.95
CA ALA A 443 -22.94 15.83 12.41
C ALA A 443 -21.63 15.72 13.16
N ILE A 444 -21.57 16.40 14.32
CA ILE A 444 -20.59 16.14 15.37
C ILE A 444 -21.33 15.66 16.62
N ILE A 445 -20.87 14.55 17.20
CA ILE A 445 -21.32 14.05 18.50
C ILE A 445 -20.20 14.10 19.53
N ASP A 446 -20.42 14.83 20.61
CA ASP A 446 -19.50 14.93 21.75
C ASP A 446 -19.94 14.02 22.90
N GLN A 447 -19.05 13.15 23.35
CA GLN A 447 -19.30 12.25 24.48
C GLN A 447 -18.87 12.85 25.84
N ARG A 448 -17.99 13.87 25.86
CA ARG A 448 -17.47 14.50 27.09
C ARG A 448 -17.42 16.03 27.00
N LYS A 449 -17.34 16.69 28.16
CA LYS A 449 -17.03 18.12 28.29
C LYS A 449 -15.58 18.38 27.87
N GLY A 450 -15.36 19.39 27.03
CA GLY A 450 -14.04 19.81 26.56
C GLY A 450 -14.10 21.18 25.90
N GLU A 451 -13.00 21.65 25.31
CA GLU A 451 -12.98 22.88 24.52
C GLU A 451 -13.91 22.80 23.30
N THR A 452 -14.52 23.92 22.89
CA THR A 452 -15.46 24.00 21.77
C THR A 452 -14.85 23.50 20.45
N GLY A 453 -15.57 22.63 19.74
CA GLY A 453 -15.26 22.20 18.37
C GLY A 453 -15.97 23.09 17.36
N SER A 454 -15.88 22.76 16.07
CA SER A 454 -16.51 23.60 15.04
C SER A 454 -17.00 22.84 13.83
N MET A 455 -18.17 23.21 13.34
CA MET A 455 -18.61 22.94 11.97
C MET A 455 -18.54 24.24 11.17
N ASN A 456 -17.72 24.27 10.11
CA ASN A 456 -17.54 25.43 9.26
C ASN A 456 -18.08 25.11 7.85
N LEU A 457 -19.03 25.92 7.39
CA LEU A 457 -19.57 25.89 6.04
C LEU A 457 -19.16 27.21 5.37
N ASP A 458 -18.13 27.19 4.51
CA ASP A 458 -17.63 28.38 3.82
C ASP A 458 -17.82 28.26 2.30
N PHE A 459 -18.90 28.86 1.80
CA PHE A 459 -19.27 28.81 0.40
C PHE A 459 -19.36 30.22 -0.18
N SER A 460 -18.58 30.52 -1.22
CA SER A 460 -18.50 31.90 -1.75
C SER A 460 -19.75 32.37 -2.50
N LYS A 461 -20.64 31.45 -2.90
CA LYS A 461 -21.87 31.73 -3.64
C LYS A 461 -23.12 31.30 -2.89
N SER A 462 -23.33 30.00 -2.67
CA SER A 462 -24.63 29.52 -2.17
C SER A 462 -24.55 28.24 -1.36
N ILE A 463 -25.47 28.12 -0.41
CA ILE A 463 -25.77 26.88 0.30
C ILE A 463 -27.25 26.55 0.08
N THR A 464 -27.54 25.40 -0.51
CA THR A 464 -28.89 24.87 -0.70
C THR A 464 -29.05 23.57 0.08
N MET A 465 -30.05 23.53 0.95
CA MET A 465 -30.38 22.36 1.75
C MET A 465 -31.84 21.95 1.54
N ASP A 466 -32.08 20.69 1.17
CA ASP A 466 -33.39 20.05 1.11
C ASP A 466 -33.38 18.76 1.94
N ARG A 467 -34.30 18.63 2.92
CA ARG A 467 -34.36 17.48 3.85
C ARG A 467 -33.01 17.14 4.53
N SER A 468 -32.14 18.12 4.73
CA SER A 468 -30.77 17.91 5.23
C SER A 468 -30.57 18.47 6.63
N GLN A 469 -29.61 17.91 7.37
CA GLN A 469 -29.33 18.27 8.75
C GLN A 469 -27.84 18.56 8.96
N ILE A 470 -27.53 19.68 9.58
CA ILE A 470 -26.19 20.02 10.07
C ILE A 470 -26.29 20.21 11.58
N VAL A 471 -25.81 19.24 12.35
CA VAL A 471 -26.11 19.15 13.78
C VAL A 471 -24.89 18.91 14.66
N SER A 472 -24.78 19.70 15.72
CA SER A 472 -23.88 19.42 16.83
C SER A 472 -24.71 18.80 17.95
N MET A 473 -24.23 17.72 18.57
CA MET A 473 -24.99 17.06 19.64
C MET A 473 -24.06 16.64 20.77
N GLY A 474 -24.44 16.93 22.02
CA GLY A 474 -23.86 16.28 23.19
C GLY A 474 -24.60 14.97 23.50
N GLU A 475 -23.86 13.87 23.69
CA GLU A 475 -24.44 12.58 24.07
C GLU A 475 -25.04 12.62 25.49
N ALA A 476 -24.47 13.43 26.39
CA ALA A 476 -25.04 13.70 27.70
C ALA A 476 -26.18 14.73 27.61
N ARG A 477 -27.36 14.26 27.23
CA ARG A 477 -28.63 15.03 27.26
C ARG A 477 -29.11 15.43 28.67
N LEU A 478 -28.33 15.26 29.75
CA LEU A 478 -28.84 15.30 31.14
C LEU A 478 -27.92 15.89 32.22
N THR A 479 -26.80 16.55 31.89
CA THR A 479 -26.06 17.36 32.86
C THR A 479 -25.74 18.73 32.26
N THR A 480 -25.68 19.79 33.08
CA THR A 480 -25.35 21.17 32.69
C THR A 480 -23.91 21.35 32.18
N ASP A 481 -23.27 20.27 31.74
CA ASP A 481 -21.84 20.11 31.54
C ASP A 481 -21.45 19.68 30.11
N THR A 482 -22.38 19.66 29.15
CA THR A 482 -22.04 19.50 27.72
C THR A 482 -21.90 20.87 27.06
N ASN A 483 -20.71 21.18 26.54
CA ASN A 483 -20.51 22.38 25.72
C ASN A 483 -21.10 22.15 24.32
N GLY A 484 -21.64 23.19 23.68
CA GLY A 484 -21.99 23.16 22.25
C GLY A 484 -20.75 23.33 21.37
N ASN A 485 -20.81 22.86 20.11
CA ASN A 485 -19.82 23.22 19.09
C ASN A 485 -20.28 24.49 18.36
N ASP A 486 -19.33 25.27 17.87
CA ASP A 486 -19.65 26.41 17.02
C ASP A 486 -20.10 25.93 15.64
N ILE A 487 -21.19 26.49 15.12
CA ILE A 487 -21.62 26.26 13.74
C ILE A 487 -21.51 27.58 12.99
N ASN A 488 -20.51 27.67 12.12
CA ASN A 488 -20.23 28.87 11.33
C ASN A 488 -20.73 28.66 9.90
N VAL A 489 -21.65 29.53 9.47
CA VAL A 489 -22.22 29.49 8.11
C VAL A 489 -21.88 30.76 7.38
N LYS A 490 -21.13 30.64 6.28
CA LYS A 490 -20.73 31.75 5.41
C LYS A 490 -21.15 31.44 3.99
N SER A 491 -22.10 32.24 3.48
CA SER A 491 -22.61 32.17 2.12
C SER A 491 -23.20 33.51 1.69
N LYS A 492 -23.29 33.79 0.39
CA LYS A 492 -24.11 34.92 -0.12
C LYS A 492 -25.59 34.56 -0.04
N ASP A 493 -25.93 33.35 -0.49
CA ASP A 493 -27.30 32.84 -0.49
C ASP A 493 -27.41 31.58 0.39
N LEU A 494 -28.41 31.53 1.26
CA LEU A 494 -28.75 30.35 2.06
C LEU A 494 -30.21 29.99 1.81
N THR A 495 -30.45 28.83 1.19
CA THR A 495 -31.79 28.29 0.95
C THR A 495 -31.97 26.99 1.72
N MET A 496 -33.02 26.91 2.52
CA MET A 496 -33.33 25.74 3.34
C MET A 496 -34.79 25.33 3.16
N LYS A 497 -35.02 24.06 2.83
CA LYS A 497 -36.33 23.43 2.76
C LYS A 497 -36.32 22.15 3.59
N ASP A 498 -37.25 22.03 4.53
CA ASP A 498 -37.38 20.85 5.42
C ASP A 498 -36.05 20.45 6.07
N SER A 499 -35.18 21.43 6.36
CA SER A 499 -33.78 21.24 6.75
C SER A 499 -33.47 21.91 8.09
N LEU A 500 -32.41 21.46 8.76
CA LEU A 500 -32.01 21.94 10.09
C LEU A 500 -30.52 22.30 10.13
N ILE A 501 -30.21 23.42 10.78
CA ILE A 501 -28.89 23.73 11.32
C ILE A 501 -29.08 23.98 12.82
N GLY A 502 -28.47 23.18 13.69
CA GLY A 502 -28.73 23.26 15.14
C GLY A 502 -27.66 22.60 16.02
N GLY A 503 -27.59 23.02 17.28
CA GLY A 503 -26.65 22.52 18.28
C GLY A 503 -27.32 22.10 19.57
#